data_AF-A0A453BF43-F1
#
_entry.id   AF-A0A453BF43-F1
#
_cell.length_a   1.000
_cell.length_b   1.000
_cell.length_c   1.000
_cell.angle_alpha   90.00
_cell.angle_beta   90.00
_cell.angle_gamma   90.00
#
_symmetry.space_group_name_H-M   'P 1'
#
loop_
_entity.id
_entity.type
_entity.pdbx_description
1 polymer ?
#
loop_
_entity_poly.entity_id
_entity_poly.type
_entity_poly.pdbx_seq_one_letter_code
_entity_poly.pdbx_strand_id
1 'polypeptide(L)'
;KEPSATSIWFPLLQVDTFGLCVVAHMMLHGEEMSIAKVPGTGGSYMYQPKLSFKRYWNVALWKQLFTTLLNPGSNGNHVGDLRSLRRSFQEYMCSNYQLVVKLNQLLAKQKASLCSS
;
A
#
# COMPACT_ATOMS: atom_id res chain seq x y z
N LYS A 1 -0.35 -14.21 33.64
CA LYS A 1 0.47 -13.10 33.12
C LYS A 1 -0.31 -12.51 31.96
N GLU A 2 -0.98 -11.38 32.15
CA GLU A 2 -1.82 -10.77 31.12
C GLU A 2 -0.95 -10.28 29.95
N PRO A 3 -1.38 -10.48 28.69
CA PRO A 3 -0.73 -9.85 27.55
C PRO A 3 -0.89 -8.33 27.68
N SER A 4 0.22 -7.60 27.53
CA SER A 4 0.17 -6.13 27.48
C SER A 4 -0.72 -5.69 26.32
N ALA A 5 -1.40 -4.55 26.45
CA ALA A 5 -2.26 -4.02 25.39
C ALA A 5 -1.54 -3.97 24.02
N THR A 6 -0.25 -3.62 24.01
CA THR A 6 0.59 -3.60 22.81
C THR A 6 0.68 -4.95 22.10
N SER A 7 0.62 -6.06 22.84
CA SER A 7 0.66 -7.43 22.29
C SER A 7 -0.64 -7.82 21.58
N ILE A 8 -1.76 -7.17 21.92
CA ILE A 8 -3.08 -7.41 21.33
C ILE A 8 -3.32 -6.49 20.12
N TRP A 9 -2.80 -5.26 20.16
CA TRP A 9 -2.93 -4.29 19.07
C TRP A 9 -1.97 -4.54 17.90
N PHE A 10 -0.80 -5.14 18.15
CA PHE A 10 0.20 -5.41 17.12
C PHE A 10 -0.29 -6.35 16.00
N PRO A 11 -0.96 -7.49 16.30
CA PRO A 11 -1.54 -8.35 15.26
C PRO A 11 -2.65 -7.66 14.46
N LEU A 12 -3.50 -6.87 15.12
CA LEU A 12 -4.60 -6.15 14.46
C LEU A 12 -4.08 -5.14 13.44
N LEU A 13 -3.04 -4.39 13.82
CA LEU A 13 -2.41 -3.43 12.91
C LEU A 13 -1.78 -4.11 11.69
N GLN A 14 -1.15 -5.28 11.88
CA GLN A 14 -0.58 -6.05 10.78
C GLN A 14 -1.67 -6.54 9.81
N VAL A 15 -2.80 -7.03 10.32
CA VAL A 15 -3.95 -7.45 9.52
C VAL A 15 -4.51 -6.28 8.71
N ASP A 16 -4.67 -5.12 9.33
CA ASP A 16 -5.17 -3.92 8.65
C ASP A 16 -4.21 -3.44 7.55
N THR A 17 -2.90 -3.42 7.82
CA THR A 17 -1.90 -3.05 6.80
C THR A 17 -1.84 -4.04 5.65
N PHE A 18 -2.05 -5.32 5.93
CA PHE A 18 -2.16 -6.34 4.90
C PHE A 18 -3.41 -6.13 4.03
N GLY A 19 -4.55 -5.86 4.66
CA GLY A 19 -5.79 -5.50 3.96
C GLY A 19 -5.62 -4.29 3.05
N LEU A 20 -4.89 -3.26 3.51
CA LEU A 20 -4.55 -2.10 2.69
C LEU A 20 -3.72 -2.49 1.44
N CYS A 21 -2.75 -3.40 1.58
CA CYS A 21 -2.01 -3.92 0.44
C CYS A 21 -2.92 -4.66 -0.56
N VAL A 22 -3.83 -5.51 -0.08
CA VAL A 22 -4.79 -6.24 -0.92
C VAL A 22 -5.65 -5.25 -1.72
N VAL A 23 -6.22 -4.24 -1.06
CA VAL A 23 -7.06 -3.22 -1.72
C VAL A 23 -6.26 -2.43 -2.75
N ALA A 24 -5.05 -1.99 -2.41
CA ALA A 24 -4.19 -1.27 -3.33
C ALA A 24 -3.82 -2.11 -4.56
N HIS A 25 -3.48 -3.39 -4.37
CA HIS A 25 -3.19 -4.32 -5.47
C HIS A 25 -4.42 -4.53 -6.36
N MET A 26 -5.60 -4.74 -5.76
CA MET A 26 -6.86 -4.90 -6.47
C MET A 26 -7.17 -3.67 -7.32
N MET A 27 -6.99 -2.45 -6.79
CA MET A 27 -7.22 -1.21 -7.54
C MET A 27 -6.21 -1.01 -8.69
N LEU A 28 -4.99 -1.52 -8.56
CA LEU A 28 -3.96 -1.41 -9.58
C LEU A 28 -4.13 -2.45 -10.71
N HIS A 29 -4.39 -3.70 -10.34
CA HIS A 29 -4.34 -4.83 -11.26
C HIS A 29 -5.73 -5.35 -11.66
N GLY A 30 -6.76 -5.12 -10.85
CA GLY A 30 -8.08 -5.74 -11.02
C GLY A 30 -8.11 -7.22 -10.63
N GLU A 31 -7.09 -7.69 -9.91
CA GLU A 31 -6.89 -9.10 -9.55
C GLU A 31 -6.53 -9.25 -8.06
N GLU A 32 -6.82 -10.44 -7.51
CA GLU A 32 -6.44 -10.81 -6.15
C GLU A 32 -4.93 -10.72 -5.93
N MET A 33 -4.53 -10.20 -4.76
CA MET A 33 -3.12 -10.11 -4.41
C MET A 33 -2.57 -11.47 -3.98
N SER A 34 -1.58 -11.96 -4.71
CA SER A 34 -0.76 -13.09 -4.30
C SER A 34 0.65 -12.64 -3.92
N ILE A 35 1.23 -13.27 -2.89
CA ILE A 35 2.53 -12.87 -2.32
C ILE A 35 3.61 -13.88 -2.75
N ALA A 36 4.79 -13.36 -3.11
CA ALA A 36 6.02 -14.12 -3.22
C ALA A 36 6.94 -13.82 -2.04
N LYS A 37 7.61 -14.87 -1.55
CA LYS A 37 8.76 -14.76 -0.65
C LYS A 37 10.02 -14.64 -1.50
N VAL A 38 10.68 -13.50 -1.43
CA VAL A 38 11.85 -13.13 -2.24
C VAL A 38 13.09 -13.09 -1.33
N PRO A 39 14.25 -13.60 -1.78
CA PRO A 39 15.50 -13.46 -1.03
C PRO A 39 15.86 -11.99 -0.85
N GLY A 40 16.11 -11.58 0.39
CA GLY A 40 16.61 -10.26 0.76
C GLY A 40 18.12 -10.25 0.96
N THR A 41 18.66 -9.09 1.35
CA THR A 41 20.08 -8.93 1.66
C THR A 41 20.45 -9.72 2.93
N GLY A 42 21.64 -10.34 2.94
CA GLY A 42 22.16 -11.02 4.13
C GLY A 42 21.41 -12.28 4.56
N GLY A 43 20.75 -12.99 3.64
CA GLY A 43 20.00 -14.21 3.94
C GLY A 43 18.62 -13.97 4.56
N SER A 44 18.19 -12.71 4.65
CA SER A 44 16.82 -12.36 5.01
C SER A 44 15.84 -12.69 3.87
N TYR A 45 14.55 -12.62 4.16
CA TYR A 45 13.49 -12.76 3.15
C TYR A 45 12.56 -11.56 3.21
N MET A 46 12.03 -11.17 2.06
CA MET A 46 11.03 -10.13 1.92
C MET A 46 9.80 -10.65 1.19
N TYR A 47 8.64 -10.19 1.61
CA TYR A 47 7.35 -10.46 0.98
C TYR A 47 7.00 -9.34 0.01
N GLN A 48 6.65 -9.70 -1.22
CA GLN A 48 6.21 -8.77 -2.26
C GLN A 48 5.04 -9.35 -3.07
N PRO A 49 4.19 -8.50 -3.68
CA PRO A 49 3.19 -8.97 -4.64
C PRO A 49 3.86 -9.71 -5.82
N LYS A 50 3.22 -10.78 -6.30
CA LYS A 50 3.73 -11.56 -7.46
C LYS A 50 3.61 -10.79 -8.77
N LEU A 51 2.55 -10.02 -8.95
CA LEU A 51 2.31 -9.29 -10.18
C LEU A 51 3.29 -8.12 -10.33
N SER A 52 3.88 -8.00 -11.51
CA SER A 52 4.78 -6.91 -11.85
C SER A 52 4.02 -5.61 -12.08
N PHE A 53 4.55 -4.50 -11.56
CA PHE A 53 4.02 -3.17 -11.84
C PHE A 53 4.10 -2.81 -13.32
N LYS A 54 3.10 -2.10 -13.83
CA LYS A 54 3.11 -1.58 -15.20
C LYS A 54 4.11 -0.43 -15.32
N ARG A 55 4.79 -0.34 -16.48
CA ARG A 55 5.87 0.63 -16.74
C ARG A 55 5.48 2.09 -16.50
N TYR A 56 4.23 2.45 -16.77
CA TYR A 56 3.73 3.83 -16.69
C TYR A 56 3.26 4.23 -15.29
N TRP A 57 3.36 3.35 -14.30
CA TRP A 57 3.06 3.67 -12.91
C TRP A 57 4.27 4.27 -12.20
N ASN A 58 4.03 4.96 -11.09
CA ASN A 58 5.09 5.35 -10.17
C ASN A 58 5.58 4.11 -9.39
N VAL A 59 6.35 3.25 -10.06
CA VAL A 59 6.80 1.95 -9.55
C VAL A 59 7.56 2.10 -8.23
N ALA A 60 8.37 3.14 -8.08
CA ALA A 60 9.13 3.39 -6.86
C ALA A 60 8.20 3.60 -5.66
N LEU A 61 7.18 4.45 -5.81
CA LEU A 61 6.21 4.76 -4.77
C LEU A 61 5.40 3.52 -4.34
N TRP A 62 4.94 2.73 -5.33
CA TRP A 62 4.22 1.49 -5.03
C TRP A 62 5.11 0.43 -4.39
N LYS A 63 6.34 0.24 -4.87
CA LYS A 63 7.32 -0.66 -4.24
C LYS A 63 7.57 -0.29 -2.79
N GLN A 64 7.69 1.01 -2.48
CA GLN A 64 7.86 1.48 -1.11
C GLN A 64 6.64 1.09 -0.26
N LEU A 65 5.42 1.32 -0.73
CA LEU A 65 4.20 0.93 -0.02
C LEU A 65 4.18 -0.57 0.31
N PHE A 66 4.33 -1.43 -0.70
CA PHE A 66 4.24 -2.88 -0.48
C PHE A 66 5.39 -3.40 0.38
N THR A 67 6.60 -2.91 0.18
CA THR A 67 7.76 -3.36 0.97
C THR A 67 7.59 -2.97 2.43
N THR A 68 7.20 -1.73 2.72
CA THR A 68 7.00 -1.25 4.10
C THR A 68 5.87 -1.97 4.82
N LEU A 69 4.73 -2.19 4.16
CA LEU A 69 3.54 -2.74 4.81
C LEU A 69 3.55 -4.28 4.90
N LEU A 70 4.14 -4.99 3.93
CA LEU A 70 4.24 -6.45 3.96
C LEU A 70 5.40 -6.96 4.81
N ASN A 71 6.36 -6.10 5.14
CA ASN A 71 7.56 -6.46 5.91
C ASN A 71 7.70 -5.56 7.14
N PRO A 72 6.74 -5.61 8.08
CA PRO A 72 6.82 -4.82 9.31
C PRO A 72 8.12 -5.14 10.06
N GLY A 73 8.89 -4.10 10.38
CA GLY A 73 10.11 -4.24 11.17
C GLY A 73 9.81 -4.61 12.63
N SER A 74 10.73 -5.36 13.25
CA SER A 74 10.64 -5.77 14.67
C SER A 74 10.66 -4.59 15.67
N ASN A 75 11.02 -3.40 15.19
CA ASN A 75 11.10 -2.14 15.90
C ASN A 75 9.74 -1.43 16.11
N GLY A 76 8.65 -1.93 15.52
CA GLY A 76 7.29 -1.59 15.93
C GLY A 76 6.81 -0.14 15.66
N ASN A 77 7.55 0.67 14.89
CA ASN A 77 7.17 2.06 14.57
C ASN A 77 6.20 2.17 13.37
N HIS A 78 5.16 1.34 13.36
CA HIS A 78 4.19 1.28 12.27
C HIS A 78 3.50 2.62 11.98
N VAL A 79 3.24 3.42 13.02
CA VAL A 79 2.62 4.74 12.88
C VAL A 79 3.55 5.69 12.11
N GLY A 80 4.86 5.62 12.37
CA GLY A 80 5.87 6.37 11.63
C GLY A 80 5.91 5.98 10.16
N ASP A 81 5.89 4.67 9.89
CA ASP A 81 5.90 4.12 8.53
C ASP A 81 4.67 4.55 7.73
N LEU A 82 3.47 4.41 8.31
CA LEU A 82 2.22 4.85 7.69
C LEU A 82 2.20 6.37 7.43
N ARG A 83 2.74 7.16 8.38
CA ARG A 83 2.84 8.62 8.22
C ARG A 83 3.79 8.99 7.07
N SER A 84 4.93 8.30 6.97
CA SER A 84 5.91 8.49 5.90
C SER A 84 5.33 8.13 4.55
N LEU A 85 4.70 6.96 4.43
CA LEU A 85 4.00 6.52 3.23
C LEU A 85 2.94 7.53 2.79
N ARG A 86 2.07 7.96 3.70
CA ARG A 86 1.05 8.97 3.40
C ARG A 86 1.68 10.25 2.83
N ARG A 87 2.78 10.71 3.43
CA ARG A 87 3.49 11.90 2.97
C ARG A 87 4.04 11.71 1.55
N SER A 88 4.71 10.60 1.25
CA SER A 88 5.26 10.34 -0.09
C SER A 88 4.17 10.32 -1.17
N PHE A 89 2.99 9.75 -0.88
CA PHE A 89 1.86 9.77 -1.80
C PHE A 89 1.27 11.18 -1.97
N GLN A 90 1.16 11.94 -0.89
CA GLN A 90 0.70 13.33 -0.92
C GLN A 90 1.65 14.20 -1.74
N GLU A 91 2.96 14.09 -1.54
CA GLU A 91 3.98 14.82 -2.30
C GLU A 91 3.91 14.47 -3.80
N TYR A 92 3.72 13.21 -4.14
CA TYR A 92 3.52 12.78 -5.54
C TYR A 92 2.26 13.41 -6.16
N MET A 93 1.15 13.49 -5.41
CA MET A 93 -0.07 14.14 -5.91
C MET A 93 0.10 15.66 -6.04
N CYS A 94 0.69 16.31 -5.03
CA CYS A 94 0.86 17.76 -5.01
C CYS A 94 1.91 18.26 -6.00
N SER A 95 2.95 17.47 -6.29
CA SER A 95 3.97 17.82 -7.29
C SER A 95 3.45 17.80 -8.73
N ASN A 96 2.26 17.23 -8.97
CA ASN A 96 1.65 17.16 -10.29
C ASN A 96 0.18 17.60 -10.24
N TYR A 97 -0.06 18.91 -10.29
CA TYR A 97 -1.40 19.47 -10.29
C TYR A 97 -2.28 18.92 -11.44
N GLN A 98 -1.71 18.69 -12.61
CA GLN A 98 -2.44 18.11 -13.76
C GLN A 98 -2.95 16.69 -13.47
N LEU A 99 -2.18 15.89 -12.72
CA LEU A 99 -2.61 14.59 -12.24
C LEU A 99 -3.85 14.72 -11.34
N VAL A 100 -3.86 15.66 -10.40
CA VAL A 100 -5.01 15.88 -9.49
C VAL A 100 -6.26 16.28 -10.27
N VAL A 101 -6.14 17.20 -11.23
CA VAL A 101 -7.26 17.60 -12.09
C VAL A 101 -7.81 16.39 -12.86
N LYS A 102 -6.92 15.60 -13.48
CA LYS A 102 -7.31 14.39 -14.21
C LYS A 102 -7.99 13.36 -13.31
N LEU A 103 -7.47 13.16 -12.09
CA LEU A 103 -8.05 12.24 -11.11
C LEU A 103 -9.47 12.68 -10.74
N ASN A 104 -9.70 13.96 -10.47
CA ASN A 104 -11.03 14.49 -10.18
C ASN A 104 -12.01 14.27 -11.34
N GLN A 105 -11.57 14.46 -12.58
CA GLN A 105 -12.39 14.16 -13.77
C GLN A 105 -12.75 12.67 -13.88
N LEU A 106 -11.79 11.78 -13.64
CA LEU A 106 -12.02 10.33 -13.67
C LEU A 106 -12.98 9.90 -12.55
N LEU A 107 -12.83 10.46 -11.35
CA LEU A 107 -13.73 10.21 -10.22
C LEU A 107 -15.16 10.68 -10.53
N ALA A 108 -15.33 11.84 -11.16
CA ALA A 108 -16.65 12.32 -11.58
C ALA A 108 -17.31 11.38 -12.59
N LYS A 109 -16.55 10.85 -13.55
CA LYS A 109 -17.04 9.85 -14.52
C LYS A 109 -17.45 8.54 -13.84
N GLN A 110 -16.64 8.04 -12.91
CA GLN A 110 -16.98 6.83 -12.15
C GLN A 110 -18.28 7.00 -11.37
N LYS A 111 -18.46 8.15 -10.68
CA LYS A 111 -19.70 8.46 -9.95
C LYS A 111 -20.90 8.49 -10.89
N ALA A 112 -20.80 9.19 -12.03
CA ALA A 112 -21.88 9.25 -13.00
C ALA A 112 -22.28 7.87 -13.53
N SER A 113 -21.30 7.00 -13.80
CA SER A 113 -21.54 5.62 -14.26
C SER A 113 -22.23 4.76 -13.21
N LEU A 114 -21.95 4.95 -11.92
CA LEU A 114 -22.59 4.19 -10.84
C LEU A 114 -24.02 4.66 -10.57
N CYS A 115 -24.30 5.95 -10.74
CA CYS A 115 -25.63 6.53 -10.52
C CYS A 115 -26.57 6.44 -11.72
N SER A 116 -26.11 5.90 -12.85
CA SER A 116 -26.91 5.66 -14.06
C SER A 116 -27.37 4.20 -14.20
N SER A 117 -27.25 3.42 -13.12
CA SER A 117 -27.83 2.07 -12.97
C SER A 117 -29.16 2.11 -12.25
#